data_AF-A0A2S9FS42-F1
#
_entry.id   AF-A0A2S9FS42-F1
#
_cell.length_a   1.000
_cell.length_b   1.000
_cell.length_c   1.000
_cell.angle_alpha   90.00
_cell.angle_beta   90.00
_cell.angle_gamma   90.00
#
_symmetry.space_group_name_H-M   'P 1'
#
loop_
_entity.id
_entity.type
_entity.pdbx_description
1 polymer ?
#
loop_
_entity_poly.entity_id
_entity_poly.type
_entity_poly.pdbx_seq_one_letter_code
_entity_poly.pdbx_strand_id
1 'polypeptide(L)' 'MGTLVDDLNLALQLADEADALTMERFGASDLRVETKPDMTPATDADLNTERLLRARLAEHR' A
#
# COMPACT_ATOMS: atom_id res chain seq x y z
N MET A 1 -12.43 -14.76 -14.97
CA MET A 1 -12.06 -15.32 -13.65
C MET A 1 -10.58 -15.58 -13.73
N GLY A 2 -9.78 -14.78 -13.03
CA GLY A 2 -8.32 -14.88 -13.09
C GLY A 2 -7.83 -16.25 -12.62
N THR A 3 -6.73 -16.71 -13.19
CA THR A 3 -6.06 -17.90 -12.66
C THR A 3 -5.25 -17.52 -11.41
N LEU A 4 -4.89 -18.50 -10.59
CA LEU A 4 -3.95 -18.31 -9.49
C LEU A 4 -2.63 -17.64 -9.93
N VAL A 5 -2.21 -17.88 -11.17
CA VAL A 5 -0.99 -17.27 -11.73
C VAL A 5 -1.21 -15.79 -12.02
N ASP A 6 -2.38 -15.41 -12.54
CA ASP A 6 -2.72 -14.00 -12.80
C ASP A 6 -2.83 -13.22 -11.50
N ASP A 7 -3.48 -13.79 -10.48
CA ASP A 7 -3.61 -13.19 -9.15
C ASP A 7 -2.24 -13.05 -8.47
N LEU A 8 -1.35 -14.04 -8.63
CA LEU A 8 0.03 -13.97 -8.11
C LEU A 8 0.84 -12.87 -8.80
N ASN A 9 0.75 -12.77 -10.13
CA ASN A 9 1.44 -11.72 -10.87
C ASN A 9 0.96 -10.33 -10.46
N LEU A 10 -0.35 -10.15 -10.30
CA LEU A 10 -0.92 -8.91 -9.79
C LEU A 10 -0.43 -8.61 -8.36
N ALA A 11 -0.45 -9.60 -7.47
CA ALA A 11 0.02 -9.42 -6.10
C ALA A 11 1.49 -8.99 -6.02
N LEU A 12 2.36 -9.55 -6.88
CA LEU A 12 3.77 -9.15 -6.95
C LEU A 12 3.93 -7.71 -7.45
N GLN A 13 3.20 -7.32 -8.50
CA GLN A 13 3.22 -5.93 -9.00
C GLN A 13 2.76 -4.92 -7.93
N LEU A 14 1.68 -5.25 -7.22
CA LEU A 14 1.18 -4.44 -6.11
C LEU A 14 2.20 -4.33 -4.97
N ALA A 15 2.93 -5.40 -4.66
CA ALA A 15 3.97 -5.40 -3.65
C ALA A 15 5.15 -4.50 -4.05
N ASP A 16 5.60 -4.55 -5.31
CA ASP A 16 6.67 -3.68 -5.82
C ASP A 16 6.28 -2.20 -5.73
N GLU A 17 5.03 -1.85 -6.09
CA GLU A 17 4.53 -0.49 -6.00
C GLU A 17 4.41 0.01 -4.54
N ALA A 18 3.95 -0.86 -3.63
CA ALA A 18 3.87 -0.55 -2.22
C ALA A 18 5.27 -0.38 -1.59
N ASP A 19 6.23 -1.21 -1.97
CA ASP A 19 7.62 -1.12 -1.49
C ASP A 19 8.26 0.22 -1.89
N ALA A 20 8.14 0.60 -3.17
CA ALA A 20 8.64 1.87 -3.66
C ALA A 20 8.05 3.06 -2.87
N LEU A 21 6.72 3.09 -2.69
CA LEU A 21 6.04 4.19 -1.99
C LEU A 21 6.45 4.27 -0.52
N THR A 22 6.50 3.13 0.17
CA THR A 22 6.86 3.10 1.59
C THR A 22 8.33 3.44 1.80
N MET A 23 9.23 3.05 0.89
CA MET A 23 10.65 3.41 0.98
C MET A 23 10.91 4.90 0.80
N GLU A 24 10.12 5.62 0.00
CA GLU A 24 10.21 7.08 -0.07
C GLU A 24 9.93 7.76 1.28
N ARG A 25 9.14 7.12 2.15
CA ARG A 25 8.80 7.65 3.49
C ARG A 25 9.72 7.14 4.59
N PHE A 26 10.53 6.12 4.33
CA PHE A 26 11.42 5.55 5.34
C PHE A 26 12.45 6.59 5.80
N GLY A 27 12.44 6.90 7.10
CA GLY A 27 13.33 7.90 7.69
C GLY A 27 12.97 9.36 7.38
N ALA A 28 11.82 9.62 6.75
CA ALA A 28 11.37 10.97 6.46
C ALA A 28 11.20 11.79 7.76
N SER A 29 11.85 12.95 7.84
CA SER A 29 11.74 13.83 9.02
C SER A 29 10.33 14.42 9.20
N ASP A 30 9.53 14.41 8.13
CA ASP A 30 8.16 14.91 8.08
C ASP A 30 7.12 13.78 8.06
N LEU A 31 7.51 12.55 8.44
CA LEU A 31 6.60 11.41 8.51
C LEU A 31 5.39 11.75 9.39
N ARG A 32 4.19 11.72 8.82
CA ARG A 32 2.96 11.96 9.57
C ARG A 32 2.49 10.65 10.19
N VAL A 33 2.23 10.67 11.49
CA VAL A 33 1.69 9.55 12.26
C VAL A 33 0.35 9.96 12.86
N GLU A 34 -0.69 9.18 12.58
CA GLU A 34 -2.02 9.31 13.15
C GLU A 34 -2.31 8.11 14.06
N THR A 35 -2.95 8.37 15.20
CA THR A 35 -3.38 7.31 16.13
C THR A 35 -4.82 6.92 15.83
N LYS A 36 -5.04 5.65 15.49
CA LYS A 36 -6.37 5.08 15.24
C LYS A 36 -7.18 4.95 16.55
N PRO A 37 -8.51 4.76 16.47
CA PRO A 37 -9.35 4.56 17.66
C PRO A 37 -8.95 3.37 18.54
N ASP A 38 -8.26 2.39 17.97
CA ASP A 38 -7.72 1.22 18.67
C ASP A 38 -6.33 1.47 19.29
N MET A 39 -5.89 2.73 19.33
CA MET A 39 -4.60 3.17 19.85
C MET A 39 -3.37 2.68 19.07
N THR A 40 -3.55 2.09 17.88
CA THR A 40 -2.43 1.73 17.01
C THR A 40 -2.04 2.89 16.09
N PRO A 41 -0.74 3.07 15.77
CA PRO A 41 -0.31 4.08 14.82
C PRO A 41 -0.66 3.67 13.37
N ALA A 42 -0.94 4.66 12.53
CA ALA A 42 -0.85 4.58 11.08
C ALA A 42 -0.09 5.80 10.57
N THR A 43 0.71 5.61 9.54
CA THR A 43 1.51 6.66 8.92
C THR A 43 0.87 7.14 7.62
N ASP A 44 1.33 8.27 7.09
CA ASP A 44 0.98 8.67 5.74
C ASP A 44 1.46 7.65 4.68
N ALA A 45 2.57 6.94 4.93
CA ALA A 45 3.02 5.82 4.10
C ALA A 45 1.97 4.70 4.04
N ASP A 46 1.38 4.31 5.17
CA ASP A 46 0.33 3.28 5.24
C ASP A 46 -0.92 3.71 4.47
N LEU A 47 -1.39 4.94 4.72
CA LEU A 47 -2.60 5.47 4.09
C LEU A 47 -2.45 5.64 2.58
N ASN A 48 -1.27 6.08 2.12
CA ASN A 48 -0.99 6.24 0.70
C ASN A 48 -0.87 4.89 -0.01
N THR A 49 -0.22 3.91 0.64
CA THR A 49 -0.14 2.54 0.14
C THR A 49 -1.54 1.94 -0.01
N GLU A 50 -2.39 2.04 1.01
CA GLU A 50 -3.77 1.51 0.93
C GLU A 50 -4.56 2.14 -0.23
N ARG A 51 -4.48 3.47 -0.40
CA ARG A 51 -5.17 4.18 -1.50
C ARG A 51 -4.69 3.71 -2.86
N LEU A 52 -3.37 3.58 -3.05
CA LEU A 52 -2.76 3.10 -4.29
C LEU A 52 -3.24 1.68 -4.61
N LEU A 53 -3.11 0.76 -3.65
CA LEU A 53 -3.49 -0.64 -3.84
C LEU A 53 -4.98 -0.80 -4.15
N ARG A 54 -5.85 -0.05 -3.46
CA ARG A 54 -7.29 -0.04 -3.74
C ARG A 54 -7.61 0.47 -5.15
N ALA A 55 -6.90 1.49 -5.62
CA ALA A 55 -7.08 2.02 -6.97
C ALA A 55 -6.68 0.98 -8.02
N ARG A 56 -5.50 0.37 -7.89
CA ARG A 56 -5.04 -0.71 -8.79
C ARG A 56 -5.99 -1.90 -8.83
N LEU A 57 -6.41 -2.37 -7.65
CA LEU A 57 -7.38 -3.47 -7.57
C LEU A 57 -8.72 -3.12 -8.22
N ALA A 58 -9.13 -1.86 -8.22
CA ALA A 58 -10.37 -1.42 -8.89
C ALA A 58 -10.22 -1.40 -10.42
N GLU A 59 -9.03 -1.12 -10.96
CA GLU A 59 -8.72 -1.17 -12.39
C GLU A 59 -8.70 -2.61 -12.94
N HIS A 60 -8.35 -3.58 -12.09
CA HIS A 60 -8.24 -5.00 -12.42
C HIS A 60 -9.53 -5.81 -12.21
N ARG A 61 -10.66 -5.16 -11.88
CA ARG A 61 -11.96 -5.81 -11.64
C ARG A 61 -12.78 -6.07 -12.91
#